data_AF-A0A4Q6BIM8-F1
#
_entry.id   AF-A0A4Q6BIM8-F1
#
_cell.length_a   1.000
_cell.length_b   1.000
_cell.length_c   1.000
_cell.angle_alpha   90.00
_cell.angle_beta   90.00
_cell.angle_gamma   90.00
#
_symmetry.space_group_name_H-M   'P 1'
#
loop_
_entity.id
_entity.type
_entity.pdbx_description
1 polymer ?
#
loop_
_entity_poly.entity_id
_entity_poly.type
_entity_poly.pdbx_seq_one_letter_code
_entity_poly.pdbx_strand_id
1 'polypeptide(L)'
;MNVARTLALGLGLSSAAALAACGHTPPDVRHPAPQIVLDRQEAVAAWNGVQDVFERRCVVCHGCYDAPCQLKLDTLAGVERGGTDKKVYDPTRLIAAEPTRLGVDAHGRAAWREKGFHPVVAEGEKADLRASLLLRMLELKRKHPLDASMDIAKDFTLEIDRKQSCTKAEKFDDFAKDHPKWGMPYALPAVTEQEQAALTTWVRAGAPHPPAEVADAAEQRAIDSWEKLFADDSPKGVLSARYIYEHLFLASLRFETGSGLYRLVRSRTAPGQAVDEIPTRRPFDDPGPGRVFYRFVRREGRPLEKTHMPYLLTDAKQAHWRKMFLDASYDVRAQPGYDRQVSANPFRAFEALPSEARYRFMLDEAEYTIMGFIKGPVCRGQVALNVIEDRFWVTFVKPDVSWSAKQTAHLSTLKGLL
;
A
#
# COMPACT_ATOMS: atom_id res chain seq x y z
N MET A 1 35.53 47.20 -84.53
CA MET A 1 35.66 45.88 -85.16
C MET A 1 34.35 45.14 -84.95
N ASN A 2 33.67 44.89 -86.07
CA ASN A 2 32.64 43.87 -86.36
C ASN A 2 31.43 43.71 -85.41
N VAL A 3 30.21 44.15 -85.82
CA VAL A 3 29.22 43.42 -86.67
C VAL A 3 28.55 42.31 -85.83
N ALA A 4 27.23 42.15 -85.65
CA ALA A 4 26.06 42.55 -86.43
C ALA A 4 24.74 42.46 -85.61
N ARG A 5 23.69 43.04 -86.21
CA ARG A 5 22.23 42.74 -86.23
C ARG A 5 21.77 41.44 -85.53
N THR A 6 20.57 41.35 -84.93
CA THR A 6 19.25 41.35 -85.61
C THR A 6 18.09 41.30 -84.58
N LEU A 7 16.94 41.93 -84.91
CA LEU A 7 15.64 41.79 -84.22
C LEU A 7 15.10 40.35 -84.24
N ALA A 8 14.34 39.95 -83.21
CA ALA A 8 13.16 39.10 -83.35
C ALA A 8 12.21 39.20 -82.14
N LEU A 9 10.94 39.51 -82.42
CA LEU A 9 9.78 39.33 -81.53
C LEU A 9 9.60 37.85 -81.18
N GLY A 10 9.16 37.57 -79.94
CA GLY A 10 8.64 36.26 -79.55
C GLY A 10 7.66 36.38 -78.38
N LEU A 11 6.37 36.16 -78.67
CA LEU A 11 5.32 35.92 -77.68
C LEU A 11 5.66 34.66 -76.86
N GLY A 12 5.51 34.72 -75.54
CA GLY A 12 5.62 33.58 -74.64
C GLY A 12 4.53 33.62 -73.57
N LEU A 13 3.61 32.66 -73.66
CA LEU A 13 2.46 32.43 -72.79
C LEU A 13 2.84 32.10 -71.33
N SER A 14 2.09 32.70 -70.40
CA SER A 14 1.53 32.17 -69.14
C SER A 14 2.24 31.03 -68.38
N SER A 15 2.52 31.26 -67.10
CA SER A 15 2.30 30.30 -66.01
C SER A 15 2.21 31.01 -64.66
N ALA A 16 0.98 31.16 -64.15
CA ALA A 16 0.73 31.59 -62.78
C ALA A 16 1.05 30.42 -61.84
N ALA A 17 2.14 30.55 -61.07
CA ALA A 17 2.46 29.62 -60.01
C ALA A 17 1.57 29.89 -58.79
N ALA A 18 0.59 29.04 -58.56
CA ALA A 18 -0.16 28.99 -57.32
C ALA A 18 0.75 28.48 -56.21
N LEU A 19 1.18 29.37 -55.32
CA LEU A 19 1.81 29.02 -54.04
C LEU A 19 0.73 28.41 -53.14
N ALA A 20 0.67 27.08 -53.12
CA ALA A 20 -0.05 26.34 -52.09
C ALA A 20 0.69 26.55 -50.75
N ALA A 21 0.22 27.51 -49.96
CA ALA A 21 0.64 27.67 -48.58
C ALA A 21 0.18 26.45 -47.77
N CYS A 22 1.09 25.54 -47.45
CA CYS A 22 0.90 24.51 -46.43
C CYS A 22 0.77 25.21 -45.07
N GLY A 23 -0.46 25.58 -44.71
CA GLY A 23 -0.80 26.00 -43.36
C GLY A 23 -0.52 24.85 -42.39
N HIS A 24 0.62 24.92 -41.70
CA HIS A 24 0.81 24.17 -40.46
C HIS A 24 -0.14 24.78 -39.43
N THR A 25 -1.31 24.17 -39.28
CA THR A 25 -2.18 24.45 -38.14
C THR A 25 -1.36 24.13 -36.89
N PRO A 26 -1.09 25.10 -36.00
CA PRO A 26 -0.48 24.80 -34.72
C PRO A 26 -1.35 23.77 -34.00
N PRO A 27 -0.77 22.84 -33.21
CA PRO A 27 -1.57 21.92 -32.41
C PRO A 27 -2.55 22.74 -31.58
N ASP A 28 -3.83 22.43 -31.76
CA ASP A 28 -4.98 23.00 -31.04
C ASP A 28 -4.63 23.15 -29.55
N VAL A 29 -4.38 24.38 -29.12
CA VAL A 29 -4.16 24.73 -27.71
C VAL A 29 -5.52 24.61 -27.03
N ARG A 30 -5.94 23.37 -26.78
CA ARG A 30 -7.14 23.09 -26.01
C ARG A 30 -6.94 23.71 -24.63
N HIS A 31 -7.71 24.75 -24.35
CA HIS A 31 -7.78 25.34 -23.02
C HIS A 31 -8.04 24.23 -21.99
N PRO A 32 -7.43 24.29 -20.79
CA PRO A 32 -7.72 23.35 -19.74
C PRO A 32 -9.23 23.36 -19.49
N ALA A 33 -9.86 22.19 -19.57
CA ALA A 33 -11.28 22.06 -19.29
C ALA A 33 -11.55 22.63 -17.89
N PRO A 34 -12.64 23.40 -17.68
CA PRO A 34 -12.93 23.96 -16.37
C PRO A 34 -13.00 22.83 -15.33
N GLN A 35 -12.33 23.06 -14.20
CA GLN A 35 -12.38 22.13 -13.06
C GLN A 35 -13.83 22.07 -12.55
N ILE A 36 -14.29 20.84 -12.32
CA ILE A 36 -15.60 20.60 -11.73
C ILE A 36 -15.46 20.86 -10.24
N VAL A 37 -16.22 21.80 -9.69
CA VAL A 37 -16.26 22.01 -8.24
C VAL A 37 -17.40 21.16 -7.69
N LEU A 38 -17.05 20.19 -6.85
CA LEU A 38 -18.01 19.35 -6.14
C LEU A 38 -18.18 19.85 -4.72
N ASP A 39 -19.41 19.83 -4.21
CA ASP A 39 -19.63 20.00 -2.78
C ASP A 39 -19.15 18.78 -1.98
N ARG A 40 -19.27 18.83 -0.65
CA ARG A 40 -18.80 17.75 0.23
C ARG A 40 -19.53 16.43 -0.02
N GLN A 41 -20.85 16.45 -0.21
CA GLN A 41 -21.65 15.23 -0.42
C GLN A 41 -21.37 14.63 -1.80
N GLU A 42 -21.26 15.49 -2.82
CA GLU A 42 -20.89 15.10 -4.17
C GLU A 42 -19.48 14.52 -4.23
N ALA A 43 -18.51 15.11 -3.53
CA ALA A 43 -17.15 14.59 -3.42
C ALA A 43 -17.10 13.20 -2.77
N VAL A 44 -17.89 12.98 -1.71
CA VAL A 44 -18.04 11.67 -1.05
C VAL A 44 -18.63 10.66 -2.05
N ALA A 45 -19.71 11.02 -2.74
CA ALA A 45 -20.35 10.14 -3.72
C ALA A 45 -19.42 9.81 -4.90
N ALA A 46 -18.69 10.80 -5.41
CA ALA A 46 -17.71 10.63 -6.48
C ALA A 46 -16.57 9.69 -6.04
N TRP A 47 -16.02 9.88 -4.85
CA TRP A 47 -15.01 8.98 -4.29
C TRP A 47 -15.54 7.56 -4.13
N ASN A 48 -16.75 7.37 -3.58
CA ASN A 48 -17.34 6.05 -3.41
C ASN A 48 -17.51 5.32 -4.75
N GLY A 49 -17.95 6.04 -5.80
CA GLY A 49 -18.05 5.49 -7.14
C GLY A 49 -16.68 5.04 -7.70
N VAL A 50 -15.65 5.87 -7.51
CA VAL A 50 -14.28 5.55 -7.95
C VAL A 50 -13.66 4.40 -7.16
N GLN A 51 -13.85 4.39 -5.84
CA GLN A 51 -13.38 3.35 -4.96
C GLN A 51 -13.96 1.99 -5.38
N ASP A 52 -15.24 1.93 -5.73
CA ASP A 52 -15.89 0.74 -6.29
C ASP A 52 -15.22 0.25 -7.59
N VAL A 53 -14.80 1.16 -8.48
CA VAL A 53 -14.04 0.79 -9.69
C VAL A 53 -12.67 0.23 -9.33
N PHE A 54 -11.93 0.91 -8.44
CA PHE A 54 -10.61 0.46 -8.04
C PHE A 54 -10.66 -0.92 -7.39
N GLU A 55 -11.62 -1.17 -6.52
CA GLU A 55 -11.79 -2.44 -5.83
C GLU A 55 -12.17 -3.60 -6.77
N ARG A 56 -13.02 -3.34 -7.77
CA ARG A 56 -13.44 -4.39 -8.72
C ARG A 56 -12.45 -4.63 -9.85
N ARG A 57 -11.69 -3.61 -10.26
CA ARG A 57 -10.91 -3.62 -11.51
C ARG A 57 -9.40 -3.49 -11.31
N CYS A 58 -8.92 -2.88 -10.22
CA CYS A 58 -7.54 -2.41 -10.11
C CYS A 58 -6.75 -3.07 -8.97
N VAL A 59 -7.34 -3.25 -7.79
CA VAL A 59 -6.62 -3.75 -6.59
C VAL A 59 -6.06 -5.16 -6.74
N VAL A 60 -6.60 -5.97 -7.65
CA VAL A 60 -6.03 -7.30 -7.97
C VAL A 60 -4.57 -7.20 -8.43
N CYS A 61 -4.19 -6.10 -9.10
CA CYS A 61 -2.81 -5.84 -9.48
C CYS A 61 -2.13 -4.80 -8.57
N HIS A 62 -2.90 -3.84 -8.05
CA HIS A 62 -2.40 -2.68 -7.31
C HIS A 62 -2.58 -2.77 -5.78
N GLY A 63 -2.90 -3.96 -5.28
CA GLY A 63 -3.23 -4.22 -3.87
C GLY A 63 -2.04 -4.64 -2.99
N CYS A 64 -0.96 -5.15 -3.56
CA CYS A 64 0.17 -5.67 -2.79
C CYS A 64 1.39 -4.73 -2.80
N TYR A 65 2.43 -5.07 -2.02
CA TYR A 65 3.67 -4.28 -2.00
C TYR A 65 4.42 -4.28 -3.34
N ASP A 66 4.34 -5.35 -4.13
CA ASP A 66 4.99 -5.45 -5.45
C ASP A 66 4.09 -5.02 -6.61
N ALA A 67 3.04 -4.24 -6.33
CA ALA A 67 2.21 -3.64 -7.35
C ALA A 67 3.07 -3.05 -8.49
N PRO A 68 2.67 -3.16 -9.77
CA PRO A 68 3.41 -2.59 -10.87
C PRO A 68 3.71 -1.11 -10.65
N CYS A 69 4.97 -0.72 -10.81
CA CYS A 69 5.46 0.64 -10.54
C CYS A 69 5.20 1.12 -9.10
N GLN A 70 5.07 0.20 -8.14
CA GLN A 70 4.56 0.42 -6.79
C GLN A 70 3.25 1.23 -6.73
N LEU A 71 2.48 1.32 -7.81
CA LEU A 71 1.25 2.12 -7.80
C LEU A 71 0.20 1.39 -6.97
N LYS A 72 -0.34 2.07 -5.94
CA LYS A 72 -1.36 1.54 -5.04
C LYS A 72 -2.67 2.25 -5.34
N LEU A 73 -3.73 1.49 -5.64
CA LEU A 73 -5.05 2.02 -6.02
C LEU A 73 -6.14 1.62 -5.03
N ASP A 74 -5.77 1.00 -3.91
CA ASP A 74 -6.65 0.59 -2.81
C ASP A 74 -7.02 1.73 -1.84
N THR A 75 -6.32 2.86 -1.92
CA THR A 75 -6.55 4.05 -1.08
C THR A 75 -6.25 5.31 -1.88
N LEU A 76 -6.83 6.44 -1.47
CA LEU A 76 -6.48 7.75 -2.03
C LEU A 76 -4.99 8.06 -1.81
N ALA A 77 -4.47 7.85 -0.60
CA ALA A 77 -3.06 8.07 -0.29
C ALA A 77 -2.14 7.29 -1.24
N GLY A 78 -2.55 6.10 -1.69
CA GLY A 78 -1.89 5.33 -2.73
C GLY A 78 -1.87 6.03 -4.09
N VAL A 79 -3.01 6.58 -4.50
CA VAL A 79 -3.13 7.35 -5.75
C VAL A 79 -2.29 8.63 -5.69
N GLU A 80 -2.35 9.36 -4.58
CA GLU A 80 -1.56 10.59 -4.35
C GLU A 80 -0.06 10.32 -4.29
N ARG A 81 0.35 9.21 -3.67
CA ARG A 81 1.75 8.77 -3.73
C ARG A 81 2.20 8.64 -5.18
N GLY A 82 1.39 7.98 -6.01
CA GLY A 82 1.66 7.78 -7.43
C GLY A 82 2.59 6.60 -7.70
N GLY A 83 3.32 6.66 -8.82
CA GLY A 83 4.14 5.56 -9.32
C GLY A 83 5.65 5.80 -9.19
N THR A 84 6.44 4.73 -9.19
CA THR A 84 7.90 4.75 -9.25
C THR A 84 8.43 3.50 -9.94
N ASP A 85 9.60 3.56 -10.57
CA ASP A 85 10.28 2.41 -11.16
C ASP A 85 11.12 1.62 -10.15
N LYS A 86 11.24 2.11 -8.91
CA LYS A 86 11.92 1.40 -7.81
C LYS A 86 11.24 0.06 -7.56
N LYS A 87 12.00 -1.04 -7.55
CA LYS A 87 11.48 -2.36 -7.17
C LYS A 87 11.31 -2.48 -5.66
N VAL A 88 10.29 -3.17 -5.16
CA VAL A 88 10.24 -3.51 -3.72
C VAL A 88 11.15 -4.71 -3.44
N TYR A 89 10.95 -5.80 -4.17
CA TYR A 89 11.78 -7.00 -4.09
C TYR A 89 12.82 -6.99 -5.20
N ASP A 90 14.08 -6.86 -4.82
CA ASP A 90 15.22 -6.84 -5.73
C ASP A 90 16.34 -7.68 -5.12
N PRO A 91 16.58 -8.91 -5.61
CA PRO A 91 17.56 -9.82 -5.02
C PRO A 91 19.01 -9.35 -5.24
N THR A 92 19.24 -8.35 -6.08
CA THR A 92 20.58 -7.83 -6.38
C THR A 92 21.07 -6.80 -5.36
N ARG A 93 20.20 -6.37 -4.44
CA ARG A 93 20.54 -5.36 -3.44
C ARG A 93 21.48 -5.91 -2.37
N LEU A 94 22.62 -5.24 -2.20
CA LEU A 94 23.56 -5.49 -1.10
C LEU A 94 23.09 -4.88 0.23
N ILE A 95 22.26 -3.83 0.16
CA ILE A 95 21.73 -3.13 1.33
C ILE A 95 20.21 -3.03 1.27
N ALA A 96 19.58 -3.01 2.43
CA ALA A 96 18.13 -2.97 2.51
C ALA A 96 17.58 -1.66 1.93
N ALA A 97 16.54 -1.76 1.09
CA ALA A 97 15.92 -0.59 0.47
C ALA A 97 15.16 0.27 1.49
N GLU A 98 15.12 1.57 1.24
CA GLU A 98 14.27 2.48 1.99
C GLU A 98 12.79 2.07 1.87
N PRO A 99 12.07 1.94 3.00
CA PRO A 99 10.63 1.67 2.98
C PRO A 99 9.82 2.82 2.36
N THR A 100 8.69 2.46 1.76
CA THR A 100 7.76 3.38 1.07
C THR A 100 6.31 3.17 1.49
N ARG A 101 6.04 2.64 2.68
CA ARG A 101 4.70 2.35 3.23
C ARG A 101 3.85 3.62 3.32
N LEU A 102 2.60 3.51 2.87
CA LEU A 102 1.61 4.59 2.91
C LEU A 102 1.32 4.99 4.36
N GLY A 103 1.28 6.30 4.62
CA GLY A 103 0.96 6.86 5.95
C GLY A 103 2.03 6.61 7.01
N VAL A 104 3.21 6.13 6.64
CA VAL A 104 4.29 5.77 7.58
C VAL A 104 5.62 6.37 7.14
N ASP A 105 6.03 6.16 5.88
CA ASP A 105 7.37 6.56 5.43
C ASP A 105 7.40 7.94 4.77
N ALA A 106 6.24 8.50 4.40
CA ALA A 106 6.05 9.89 3.96
C ALA A 106 4.56 10.28 4.01
N HIS A 107 4.29 11.58 4.12
CA HIS A 107 2.94 12.13 4.23
C HIS A 107 2.73 13.26 3.21
N GLY A 108 1.60 13.19 2.50
CA GLY A 108 1.24 14.16 1.47
C GLY A 108 2.05 14.03 0.17
N ARG A 109 1.53 14.68 -0.89
CA ARG A 109 2.08 14.59 -2.25
C ARG A 109 3.55 15.02 -2.33
N ALA A 110 3.90 16.16 -1.75
CA ALA A 110 5.25 16.74 -1.84
C ALA A 110 6.35 15.77 -1.35
N ALA A 111 6.16 15.17 -0.17
CA ALA A 111 7.13 14.22 0.39
C ALA A 111 7.30 12.97 -0.49
N TRP A 112 6.25 12.52 -1.19
CA TRP A 112 6.36 11.42 -2.15
C TRP A 112 7.12 11.81 -3.43
N ARG A 113 6.98 13.05 -3.90
CA ARG A 113 7.76 13.58 -5.04
C ARG A 113 9.25 13.61 -4.70
N GLU A 114 9.62 14.06 -3.49
CA GLU A 114 11.00 14.02 -2.99
C GLU A 114 11.56 12.60 -2.93
N LYS A 115 10.73 11.61 -2.59
CA LYS A 115 11.09 10.19 -2.65
C LYS A 115 11.13 9.59 -4.06
N GLY A 116 10.91 10.39 -5.10
CA GLY A 116 11.01 9.98 -6.50
C GLY A 116 9.77 9.27 -7.06
N PHE A 117 8.61 9.44 -6.43
CA PHE A 117 7.34 9.03 -7.03
C PHE A 117 6.81 10.12 -7.96
N HIS A 118 6.24 9.74 -9.10
CA HIS A 118 5.59 10.65 -10.04
C HIS A 118 4.07 10.57 -9.91
N PRO A 119 3.35 11.69 -10.16
CA PRO A 119 1.90 11.72 -10.06
C PRO A 119 1.25 10.85 -11.14
N VAL A 120 0.13 10.20 -10.79
CA VAL A 120 -0.69 9.43 -11.74
C VAL A 120 -2.04 10.09 -12.04
N VAL A 121 -2.43 11.06 -11.22
CA VAL A 121 -3.54 11.99 -11.45
C VAL A 121 -2.97 13.39 -11.63
N ALA A 122 -3.70 14.27 -12.31
CA ALA A 122 -3.24 15.64 -12.53
C ALA A 122 -3.19 16.41 -11.19
N GLU A 123 -2.08 17.09 -10.89
CA GLU A 123 -1.89 17.86 -9.66
C GLU A 123 -1.91 19.38 -9.93
N GLY A 124 -2.56 20.15 -9.05
CA GLY A 124 -2.61 21.62 -9.09
C GLY A 124 -3.99 22.21 -9.43
N GLU A 125 -4.19 23.50 -9.12
CA GLU A 125 -5.47 24.21 -9.32
C GLU A 125 -5.85 24.42 -10.80
N LYS A 126 -4.90 24.27 -11.72
CA LYS A 126 -5.12 24.35 -13.17
C LYS A 126 -4.54 23.15 -13.89
N ALA A 127 -4.65 21.97 -13.27
CA ALA A 127 -4.03 20.76 -13.77
C ALA A 127 -4.68 20.32 -15.09
N ASP A 128 -3.85 20.17 -16.13
CA ASP A 128 -4.29 19.63 -17.41
C ASP A 128 -4.63 18.15 -17.26
N LEU A 129 -5.82 17.72 -17.71
CA LEU A 129 -6.22 16.31 -17.68
C LEU A 129 -5.30 15.41 -18.51
N ARG A 130 -4.59 15.97 -19.50
CA ARG A 130 -3.52 15.27 -20.24
C ARG A 130 -2.32 14.93 -19.34
N ALA A 131 -2.20 15.52 -18.16
CA ALA A 131 -1.22 15.11 -17.16
C ALA A 131 -1.67 13.90 -16.33
N SER A 132 -2.95 13.48 -16.42
CA SER A 132 -3.43 12.29 -15.72
C SER A 132 -3.05 11.01 -16.46
N LEU A 133 -2.00 10.34 -15.98
CA LEU A 133 -1.61 9.01 -16.47
C LEU A 133 -2.73 7.99 -16.32
N LEU A 134 -3.49 8.04 -15.23
CA LEU A 134 -4.63 7.16 -14.99
C LEU A 134 -5.64 7.24 -16.15
N LEU A 135 -6.09 8.45 -16.49
CA LEU A 135 -7.06 8.63 -17.58
C LEU A 135 -6.47 8.26 -18.95
N ARG A 136 -5.19 8.55 -19.18
CA ARG A 136 -4.52 8.23 -20.44
C ARG A 136 -4.34 6.73 -20.63
N MET A 137 -4.02 5.97 -19.59
CA MET A 137 -3.94 4.51 -19.66
C MET A 137 -5.31 3.86 -19.92
N LEU A 138 -6.39 4.41 -19.36
CA LEU A 138 -7.76 3.95 -19.64
C LEU A 138 -8.16 4.28 -21.09
N GLU A 139 -7.83 5.47 -21.57
CA GLU A 139 -8.12 5.88 -22.94
C GLU A 139 -7.33 5.06 -23.97
N LEU A 140 -6.07 4.71 -23.66
CA LEU A 140 -5.27 3.81 -24.49
C LEU A 140 -5.96 2.45 -24.62
N LYS A 141 -6.49 1.92 -23.52
CA LYS A 141 -7.24 0.65 -23.53
C LYS A 141 -8.52 0.74 -24.33
N ARG A 142 -9.23 1.87 -24.25
CA ARG A 142 -10.46 2.10 -25.02
C ARG A 142 -10.21 2.18 -26.52
N LYS A 143 -9.10 2.81 -26.93
CA LYS A 143 -8.68 2.91 -28.35
C LYS A 143 -8.17 1.60 -28.93
N HIS A 144 -7.60 0.74 -28.08
CA HIS A 144 -7.06 -0.56 -28.45
C HIS A 144 -7.62 -1.65 -27.52
N PRO A 145 -8.91 -2.00 -27.65
CA PRO A 145 -9.55 -3.00 -26.81
C PRO A 145 -8.92 -4.39 -27.02
N LEU A 146 -9.11 -5.27 -26.03
CA LEU A 146 -8.73 -6.68 -26.17
C LEU A 146 -9.86 -7.45 -26.83
N ASP A 147 -9.55 -8.08 -27.95
CA ASP A 147 -10.43 -9.04 -28.59
C ASP A 147 -10.33 -10.40 -27.88
N ALA A 148 -11.45 -11.12 -27.76
CA ALA A 148 -11.47 -12.43 -27.09
C ALA A 148 -10.60 -13.49 -27.78
N SER A 149 -10.30 -13.32 -29.08
CA SER A 149 -9.44 -14.18 -29.88
C SER A 149 -7.95 -13.80 -29.83
N MET A 150 -7.59 -12.76 -29.08
CA MET A 150 -6.21 -12.27 -29.04
C MET A 150 -5.29 -13.22 -28.29
N ASP A 151 -4.11 -13.46 -28.87
CA ASP A 151 -3.05 -14.24 -28.23
C ASP A 151 -2.28 -13.35 -27.23
N ILE A 152 -2.76 -13.35 -25.98
CA ILE A 152 -2.23 -12.49 -24.92
C ILE A 152 -0.72 -12.72 -24.70
N ALA A 153 -0.23 -13.94 -24.89
CA ALA A 153 1.18 -14.27 -24.68
C ALA A 153 2.12 -13.59 -25.70
N LYS A 154 1.62 -13.24 -26.89
CA LYS A 154 2.41 -12.52 -27.91
C LYS A 154 2.41 -11.01 -27.70
N ASP A 155 1.28 -10.47 -27.26
CA ASP A 155 1.07 -9.02 -27.17
C ASP A 155 1.46 -8.43 -25.81
N PHE A 156 1.58 -9.25 -24.77
CA PHE A 156 1.83 -8.83 -23.39
C PHE A 156 2.96 -9.60 -22.72
N THR A 157 3.76 -8.89 -21.94
CA THR A 157 4.70 -9.53 -21.01
C THR A 157 4.01 -9.81 -19.67
N LEU A 158 3.85 -11.08 -19.32
CA LEU A 158 3.14 -11.54 -18.11
C LEU A 158 4.05 -12.18 -17.04
N GLU A 159 5.33 -12.38 -17.37
CA GLU A 159 6.30 -12.99 -16.46
C GLU A 159 6.49 -12.22 -15.14
N ILE A 160 6.76 -12.95 -14.06
CA ILE A 160 6.97 -12.40 -12.70
C ILE A 160 8.17 -11.43 -12.64
N ASP A 161 9.20 -11.69 -13.45
CA ASP A 161 10.43 -10.90 -13.54
C ASP A 161 10.45 -9.94 -14.73
N ARG A 162 9.28 -9.66 -15.35
CA ARG A 162 9.21 -8.73 -16.47
C ARG A 162 9.82 -7.37 -16.14
N LYS A 163 10.47 -6.76 -17.12
CA LYS A 163 10.89 -5.36 -17.02
C LYS A 163 9.64 -4.49 -16.92
N GLN A 164 9.50 -3.74 -15.83
CA GLN A 164 8.38 -2.81 -15.67
C GLN A 164 8.59 -1.59 -16.56
N SER A 165 7.51 -1.11 -17.18
CA SER A 165 7.48 0.13 -17.95
C SER A 165 6.66 1.16 -17.19
N CYS A 166 7.33 2.02 -16.42
CA CYS A 166 6.73 3.03 -15.55
C CYS A 166 6.83 4.40 -16.22
N THR A 167 5.98 4.64 -17.22
CA THR A 167 5.97 5.90 -17.97
C THR A 167 5.49 7.06 -17.10
N LYS A 168 5.94 8.27 -17.44
CA LYS A 168 5.50 9.54 -16.83
C LYS A 168 4.58 10.28 -17.79
N ALA A 169 3.81 11.25 -17.29
CA ALA A 169 2.85 11.99 -18.11
C ALA A 169 3.51 12.64 -19.34
N GLU A 170 4.75 13.12 -19.19
CA GLU A 170 5.51 13.81 -20.25
C GLU A 170 5.97 12.85 -21.35
N LYS A 171 6.11 11.54 -21.06
CA LYS A 171 6.60 10.51 -21.99
C LYS A 171 5.52 9.53 -22.43
N PHE A 172 4.27 9.80 -22.08
CA PHE A 172 3.19 8.85 -22.33
C PHE A 172 2.91 8.66 -23.82
N ASP A 173 3.03 9.69 -24.67
CA ASP A 173 2.72 9.55 -26.10
C ASP A 173 3.72 8.62 -26.80
N ASP A 174 5.01 8.69 -26.45
CA ASP A 174 6.02 7.73 -26.90
C ASP A 174 5.70 6.32 -26.39
N PHE A 175 5.36 6.18 -25.10
CA PHE A 175 4.94 4.90 -24.53
C PHE A 175 3.73 4.31 -25.26
N ALA A 176 2.70 5.11 -25.57
CA ALA A 176 1.50 4.67 -26.26
C ALA A 176 1.77 4.25 -27.70
N LYS A 177 2.72 4.92 -28.38
CA LYS A 177 3.17 4.55 -29.73
C LYS A 177 3.90 3.21 -29.73
N ASP A 178 4.79 3.00 -28.77
CA ASP A 178 5.59 1.77 -28.66
C ASP A 178 4.77 0.59 -28.11
N HIS A 179 3.74 0.88 -27.31
CA HIS A 179 2.93 -0.11 -26.62
C HIS A 179 1.41 0.17 -26.76
N PRO A 180 0.85 0.17 -27.97
CA PRO A 180 -0.54 0.60 -28.22
C PRO A 180 -1.59 -0.24 -27.46
N LYS A 181 -1.31 -1.52 -27.22
CA LYS A 181 -2.22 -2.44 -26.52
C LYS A 181 -2.07 -2.45 -25.00
N TRP A 182 -1.11 -1.72 -24.43
CA TRP A 182 -0.74 -1.80 -23.01
C TRP A 182 -1.54 -0.85 -22.10
N GLY A 183 -2.71 -0.41 -22.54
CA GLY A 183 -3.66 0.33 -21.71
C GLY A 183 -4.17 -0.50 -20.51
N MET A 184 -4.71 0.20 -19.51
CA MET A 184 -5.21 -0.42 -18.28
C MET A 184 -6.73 -0.69 -18.36
N PRO A 185 -7.24 -1.79 -17.79
CA PRO A 185 -6.52 -2.88 -17.14
C PRO A 185 -5.61 -3.67 -18.11
N TYR A 186 -4.36 -3.88 -17.69
CA TYR A 186 -3.32 -4.50 -18.51
C TYR A 186 -3.63 -5.99 -18.74
N ALA A 187 -3.60 -6.43 -20.00
CA ALA A 187 -3.96 -7.79 -20.42
C ALA A 187 -5.37 -8.28 -19.97
N LEU A 188 -6.25 -7.36 -19.55
CA LEU A 188 -7.63 -7.65 -19.12
C LEU A 188 -8.63 -6.75 -19.88
N PRO A 189 -9.92 -7.09 -19.98
CA PRO A 189 -10.90 -6.26 -20.67
C PRO A 189 -10.96 -4.81 -20.14
N ALA A 190 -11.35 -3.88 -21.02
CA ALA A 190 -11.57 -2.48 -20.64
C ALA A 190 -12.57 -2.36 -19.48
N VAL A 191 -12.46 -1.28 -18.71
CA VAL A 191 -13.54 -0.86 -17.82
C VAL A 191 -14.76 -0.47 -18.67
N THR A 192 -15.94 -0.54 -18.07
CA THR A 192 -17.18 -0.09 -18.72
C THR A 192 -17.16 1.43 -18.92
N GLU A 193 -18.02 1.93 -19.82
CA GLU A 193 -18.15 3.37 -20.05
C GLU A 193 -18.55 4.13 -18.77
N GLN A 194 -19.41 3.52 -17.94
CA GLN A 194 -19.84 4.10 -16.66
C GLN A 194 -18.67 4.21 -15.67
N GLU A 195 -17.87 3.15 -15.54
CA GLU A 195 -16.66 3.16 -14.69
C GLU A 195 -15.64 4.20 -15.18
N GLN A 196 -15.44 4.30 -16.50
CA GLN A 196 -14.54 5.31 -17.08
C GLN A 196 -15.05 6.74 -16.86
N ALA A 197 -16.36 6.97 -16.99
CA ALA A 197 -16.97 8.27 -16.74
C ALA A 197 -16.84 8.70 -15.26
N ALA A 198 -17.00 7.75 -14.32
CA ALA A 198 -16.81 8.00 -12.89
C ALA A 198 -15.37 8.44 -12.58
N LEU A 199 -14.37 7.70 -13.08
CA LEU A 199 -12.95 8.04 -12.92
C LEU A 199 -12.61 9.39 -13.58
N THR A 200 -13.13 9.65 -14.77
CA THR A 200 -12.90 10.91 -15.50
C THR A 200 -13.47 12.10 -14.73
N THR A 201 -14.71 12.01 -14.27
CA THR A 201 -15.38 13.08 -13.51
C THR A 201 -14.64 13.35 -12.21
N TRP A 202 -14.25 12.31 -11.48
CA TRP A 202 -13.51 12.45 -10.23
C TRP A 202 -12.14 13.11 -10.43
N VAL A 203 -11.36 12.69 -11.43
CA VAL A 203 -10.08 13.34 -11.75
C VAL A 203 -10.29 14.80 -12.19
N ARG A 204 -11.35 15.08 -12.96
CA ARG A 204 -11.72 16.45 -13.39
C ARG A 204 -12.12 17.36 -12.25
N ALA A 205 -12.62 16.78 -11.16
CA ALA A 205 -12.92 17.50 -9.94
C ALA A 205 -11.68 17.69 -9.03
N GLY A 206 -10.48 17.32 -9.51
CA GLY A 206 -9.25 17.41 -8.73
C GLY A 206 -9.02 16.22 -7.80
N ALA A 207 -9.65 15.09 -8.07
CA ALA A 207 -9.57 13.87 -7.26
C ALA A 207 -9.95 14.10 -5.78
N PRO A 208 -11.12 14.70 -5.49
CA PRO A 208 -11.53 15.02 -4.13
C PRO A 208 -11.78 13.74 -3.32
N HIS A 209 -11.67 13.86 -2.00
CA HIS A 209 -11.86 12.75 -1.08
C HIS A 209 -12.67 13.15 0.15
N PRO A 210 -13.40 12.20 0.75
CA PRO A 210 -14.05 12.44 2.03
C PRO A 210 -13.00 12.65 3.12
N PRO A 211 -13.29 13.45 4.16
CA PRO A 211 -12.42 13.53 5.33
C PRO A 211 -12.27 12.14 5.96
N ALA A 212 -11.13 11.90 6.61
CA ALA A 212 -10.89 10.66 7.32
C ALA A 212 -12.01 10.43 8.34
N GLU A 213 -12.58 9.22 8.33
CA GLU A 213 -13.58 8.83 9.31
C GLU A 213 -12.93 8.73 10.68
N VAL A 214 -13.61 9.29 11.69
CA VAL A 214 -13.19 9.26 13.08
C VAL A 214 -14.01 8.24 13.86
N ALA A 215 -13.42 7.68 14.92
CA ALA A 215 -14.13 6.79 15.82
C ALA A 215 -15.31 7.53 16.47
N ASP A 216 -16.44 6.84 16.61
CA ASP A 216 -17.55 7.38 17.40
C ASP A 216 -17.23 7.37 18.91
N ALA A 217 -18.09 7.97 19.74
CA ALA A 217 -17.83 8.07 21.17
C ALA A 217 -17.76 6.72 21.90
N ALA A 218 -18.46 5.68 21.42
CA ALA A 218 -18.41 4.35 22.03
C ALA A 218 -17.13 3.62 21.64
N GLU A 219 -16.78 3.67 20.36
CA GLU A 219 -15.55 3.12 19.81
C GLU A 219 -14.32 3.80 20.42
N GLN A 220 -14.32 5.12 20.59
CA GLN A 220 -13.23 5.84 21.24
C GLN A 220 -13.04 5.42 22.70
N ARG A 221 -14.13 5.17 23.46
CA ARG A 221 -14.01 4.63 24.83
C ARG A 221 -13.38 3.24 24.86
N ALA A 222 -13.69 2.39 23.88
CA ALA A 222 -13.07 1.08 23.76
C ALA A 222 -11.56 1.24 23.46
N ILE A 223 -11.19 2.11 22.51
CA ILE A 223 -9.79 2.45 22.21
C ILE A 223 -9.07 2.88 23.48
N ASP A 224 -9.60 3.87 24.21
CA ASP A 224 -8.98 4.42 25.42
C ASP A 224 -8.80 3.35 26.51
N SER A 225 -9.78 2.46 26.68
CA SER A 225 -9.70 1.33 27.62
C SER A 225 -8.54 0.38 27.30
N TRP A 226 -8.41 0.00 26.02
CA TRP A 226 -7.33 -0.88 25.56
C TRP A 226 -5.96 -0.21 25.61
N GLU A 227 -5.86 1.06 25.21
CA GLU A 227 -4.61 1.82 25.32
C GLU A 227 -4.17 1.98 26.77
N LYS A 228 -5.11 2.11 27.72
CA LYS A 228 -4.81 2.12 29.15
C LYS A 228 -4.22 0.80 29.65
N LEU A 229 -4.70 -0.35 29.15
CA LEU A 229 -4.07 -1.65 29.45
C LEU A 229 -2.62 -1.69 28.96
N PHE A 230 -2.37 -1.25 27.73
CA PHE A 230 -1.02 -1.24 27.15
C PHE A 230 -0.10 -0.16 27.74
N ALA A 231 -0.66 0.84 28.43
CA ALA A 231 0.10 1.89 29.08
C ALA A 231 0.56 1.53 30.50
N ASP A 232 0.31 0.32 30.99
CA ASP A 232 0.86 -0.18 32.26
C ASP A 232 2.40 -0.14 32.23
N ASP A 233 2.99 0.62 33.15
CA ASP A 233 4.43 0.88 33.21
C ASP A 233 5.18 -0.07 34.15
N SER A 234 4.50 -1.07 34.72
CA SER A 234 5.18 -2.14 35.43
C SER A 234 6.08 -2.93 34.48
N PRO A 235 7.14 -3.60 34.98
CA PRO A 235 7.97 -4.47 34.15
C PRO A 235 7.17 -5.54 33.37
N LYS A 236 6.08 -6.05 33.94
CA LYS A 236 5.15 -6.97 33.27
C LYS A 236 4.31 -6.30 32.19
N GLY A 237 3.82 -5.09 32.45
CA GLY A 237 3.05 -4.29 31.51
C GLY A 237 3.85 -4.00 30.25
N VAL A 238 5.07 -3.51 30.41
CA VAL A 238 5.98 -3.21 29.27
C VAL A 238 6.29 -4.47 28.45
N LEU A 239 6.63 -5.59 29.10
CA LEU A 239 7.00 -6.82 28.41
C LEU A 239 5.80 -7.46 27.69
N SER A 240 4.64 -7.48 28.33
CA SER A 240 3.43 -8.08 27.77
C SER A 240 2.83 -7.25 26.64
N ALA A 241 2.85 -5.92 26.74
CA ALA A 241 2.43 -5.04 25.66
C ALA A 241 3.32 -5.20 24.41
N ARG A 242 4.65 -5.35 24.60
CA ARG A 242 5.58 -5.69 23.52
C ARG A 242 5.23 -7.03 22.88
N TYR A 243 5.02 -8.06 23.69
CA TYR A 243 4.64 -9.40 23.21
C TYR A 243 3.36 -9.33 22.36
N ILE A 244 2.30 -8.69 22.88
CA ILE A 244 1.02 -8.57 22.19
C ILE A 244 1.17 -7.79 20.87
N TYR A 245 1.87 -6.66 20.87
CA TYR A 245 2.12 -5.90 19.65
C TYR A 245 2.88 -6.71 18.59
N GLU A 246 3.98 -7.37 18.97
CA GLU A 246 4.78 -8.14 18.02
C GLU A 246 3.99 -9.31 17.40
N HIS A 247 2.98 -9.85 18.08
CA HIS A 247 2.12 -10.91 17.55
C HIS A 247 0.89 -10.36 16.80
N LEU A 248 0.40 -9.16 17.14
CA LEU A 248 -0.78 -8.55 16.52
C LEU A 248 -0.48 -7.49 15.45
N PHE A 249 0.80 -7.24 15.12
CA PHE A 249 1.18 -6.13 14.23
C PHE A 249 0.56 -6.17 12.83
N LEU A 250 0.16 -7.35 12.34
CA LEU A 250 -0.52 -7.52 11.06
C LEU A 250 -2.05 -7.52 11.16
N ALA A 251 -2.61 -7.63 12.37
CA ALA A 251 -4.03 -7.74 12.59
C ALA A 251 -4.81 -6.54 12.05
N SER A 252 -6.02 -6.82 11.58
CA SER A 252 -7.08 -5.84 11.35
C SER A 252 -7.95 -5.81 12.61
N LEU A 253 -7.51 -5.03 13.59
CA LEU A 253 -8.12 -4.98 14.93
C LEU A 253 -9.47 -4.26 14.85
N ARG A 254 -10.47 -4.78 15.53
CA ARG A 254 -11.80 -4.15 15.61
C ARG A 254 -12.34 -4.28 17.03
N PHE A 255 -13.17 -3.33 17.44
CA PHE A 255 -13.85 -3.36 18.73
C PHE A 255 -15.28 -3.89 18.56
N GLU A 256 -15.93 -4.23 19.68
CA GLU A 256 -17.35 -4.63 19.70
C GLU A 256 -18.27 -3.47 19.28
N THR A 257 -17.82 -2.25 19.52
CA THR A 257 -18.48 -0.99 19.15
C THR A 257 -17.80 -0.35 17.96
N GLY A 258 -18.58 0.29 17.09
CA GLY A 258 -18.07 0.95 15.89
C GLY A 258 -17.77 -0.02 14.74
N SER A 259 -17.31 0.54 13.62
CA SER A 259 -17.03 -0.19 12.38
C SER A 259 -15.58 -0.07 11.92
N GLY A 260 -14.74 0.66 12.67
CA GLY A 260 -13.35 0.89 12.30
C GLY A 260 -12.52 -0.38 12.36
N LEU A 261 -11.56 -0.46 11.42
CA LEU A 261 -10.45 -1.39 11.48
C LEU A 261 -9.20 -0.62 11.88
N TYR A 262 -8.37 -1.20 12.74
CA TYR A 262 -7.21 -0.53 13.32
C TYR A 262 -5.94 -1.37 13.15
N ARG A 263 -4.81 -0.65 13.16
CA ARG A 263 -3.48 -1.19 13.44
C ARG A 263 -3.11 -0.85 14.87
N LEU A 264 -2.45 -1.77 15.55
CA LEU A 264 -1.71 -1.44 16.77
C LEU A 264 -0.32 -0.99 16.34
N VAL A 265 0.10 0.19 16.78
CA VAL A 265 1.38 0.80 16.41
C VAL A 265 2.20 1.14 17.66
N ARG A 266 3.52 1.22 17.50
CA ARG A 266 4.39 1.85 18.51
C ARG A 266 4.36 3.35 18.32
N SER A 267 4.26 4.10 19.42
CA SER A 267 4.17 5.56 19.44
C SER A 267 5.13 6.16 20.45
N ARG A 268 5.67 7.34 20.15
CA ARG A 268 6.45 8.16 21.10
C ARG A 268 5.56 8.89 22.10
N THR A 269 4.29 9.09 21.75
CA THR A 269 3.31 9.85 22.54
C THR A 269 2.32 8.94 23.28
N ALA A 270 1.97 9.35 24.50
CA ALA A 270 1.06 8.64 25.40
C ALA A 270 -0.42 8.75 24.97
N PRO A 271 -1.31 7.88 25.48
CA PRO A 271 -2.75 8.01 25.31
C PRO A 271 -3.26 9.42 25.65
N GLY A 272 -4.24 9.91 24.88
CA GLY A 272 -4.75 11.29 24.98
C GLY A 272 -3.97 12.33 24.16
N GLN A 273 -2.84 11.96 23.56
CA GLN A 273 -2.10 12.80 22.60
C GLN A 273 -2.22 12.25 21.18
N ALA A 274 -1.99 13.12 20.19
CA ALA A 274 -1.87 12.72 18.79
C ALA A 274 -0.79 11.64 18.63
N VAL A 275 -1.08 10.59 17.87
CA VAL A 275 -0.18 9.45 17.70
C VAL A 275 1.05 9.89 16.91
N ASP A 276 2.24 9.65 17.48
CA ASP A 276 3.53 9.85 16.83
C ASP A 276 4.17 8.48 16.58
N GLU A 277 3.82 7.87 15.45
CA GLU A 277 4.19 6.48 15.09
C GLU A 277 5.72 6.32 14.99
N ILE A 278 6.24 5.20 15.52
CA ILE A 278 7.64 4.79 15.41
C ILE A 278 7.76 3.79 14.23
N PRO A 279 8.26 4.22 13.05
CA PRO A 279 8.08 3.50 11.79
C PRO A 279 9.21 2.50 11.51
N THR A 280 9.55 1.62 12.46
CA THR A 280 10.57 0.58 12.24
C THR A 280 10.19 -0.38 11.10
N ARG A 281 11.17 -1.02 10.44
CA ARG A 281 10.89 -1.99 9.37
C ARG A 281 10.20 -3.25 9.91
N ARG A 282 10.68 -3.82 11.01
CA ARG A 282 10.10 -5.00 11.68
C ARG A 282 9.54 -4.62 13.05
N PRO A 283 8.48 -5.30 13.53
CA PRO A 283 7.86 -4.97 14.81
C PRO A 283 8.82 -5.16 15.99
N PHE A 284 9.84 -6.02 15.85
CA PHE A 284 10.85 -6.27 16.86
C PHE A 284 12.17 -5.50 16.65
N ASP A 285 12.29 -4.64 15.62
CA ASP A 285 13.46 -3.76 15.50
C ASP A 285 13.43 -2.70 16.63
N ASP A 286 14.60 -2.16 16.97
CA ASP A 286 14.78 -1.12 17.99
C ASP A 286 13.90 0.12 17.71
N PRO A 287 12.99 0.50 18.64
CA PRO A 287 12.15 1.68 18.50
C PRO A 287 12.90 3.01 18.74
N GLY A 288 14.16 2.95 19.18
CA GLY A 288 14.94 4.09 19.60
C GLY A 288 14.76 4.41 21.09
N PRO A 289 15.37 5.52 21.56
CA PRO A 289 15.35 5.88 22.97
C PRO A 289 13.98 6.39 23.42
N GLY A 290 13.69 6.20 24.71
CA GLY A 290 12.48 6.72 25.35
C GLY A 290 11.41 5.67 25.58
N ARG A 291 10.30 6.10 26.18
CA ARG A 291 9.16 5.24 26.45
C ARG A 291 8.36 5.01 25.18
N VAL A 292 8.06 3.74 24.90
CA VAL A 292 7.18 3.33 23.82
C VAL A 292 5.76 3.17 24.37
N PHE A 293 4.78 3.68 23.63
CA PHE A 293 3.36 3.45 23.86
C PHE A 293 2.79 2.63 22.71
N TYR A 294 1.79 1.79 22.99
CA TYR A 294 1.07 1.05 21.95
C TYR A 294 -0.28 1.71 21.72
N ARG A 295 -0.49 2.22 20.50
CA ARG A 295 -1.63 3.08 20.14
C ARG A 295 -2.39 2.50 18.96
N PHE A 296 -3.70 2.78 18.88
CA PHE A 296 -4.50 2.36 17.73
C PHE A 296 -4.53 3.44 16.66
N VAL A 297 -4.24 3.06 15.42
CA VAL A 297 -4.37 3.92 14.25
C VAL A 297 -5.37 3.28 13.29
N ARG A 298 -6.40 4.03 12.91
CA ARG A 298 -7.42 3.56 11.98
C ARG A 298 -6.79 3.22 10.63
N ARG A 299 -7.21 2.11 10.04
CA ARG A 299 -6.84 1.72 8.67
C ARG A 299 -7.67 2.52 7.68
N GLU A 300 -7.00 2.96 6.63
CA GLU A 300 -7.64 3.59 5.48
C GLU A 300 -7.89 2.55 4.39
N GLY A 301 -8.94 2.77 3.59
CA GLY A 301 -9.35 1.88 2.52
C GLY A 301 -10.07 0.62 3.01
N ARG A 302 -10.69 -0.10 2.06
CA ARG A 302 -11.28 -1.41 2.36
C ARG A 302 -10.18 -2.47 2.44
N PRO A 303 -10.29 -3.42 3.38
CA PRO A 303 -9.29 -4.45 3.53
C PRO A 303 -9.29 -5.40 2.33
N LEU A 304 -8.11 -5.77 1.84
CA LEU A 304 -7.96 -6.78 0.80
C LEU A 304 -7.88 -8.17 1.41
N GLU A 305 -8.54 -9.16 0.82
CA GLU A 305 -8.60 -10.55 1.32
C GLU A 305 -7.23 -11.11 1.73
N LYS A 306 -6.19 -10.86 0.91
CA LYS A 306 -4.81 -11.33 1.15
C LYS A 306 -4.13 -10.72 2.38
N THR A 307 -4.61 -9.56 2.84
CA THR A 307 -4.03 -8.79 3.95
C THR A 307 -4.99 -8.64 5.13
N HIS A 308 -6.26 -9.02 4.96
CA HIS A 308 -7.27 -8.91 5.99
C HIS A 308 -7.18 -10.09 6.94
N MET A 309 -6.90 -9.76 8.21
CA MET A 309 -6.83 -10.70 9.32
C MET A 309 -7.63 -10.09 10.48
N PRO A 310 -8.96 -10.21 10.45
CA PRO A 310 -9.81 -9.58 11.46
C PRO A 310 -9.51 -10.13 12.84
N TYR A 311 -9.47 -9.24 13.83
CA TYR A 311 -9.21 -9.60 15.23
C TYR A 311 -10.11 -8.78 16.15
N LEU A 312 -11.11 -9.45 16.73
CA LEU A 312 -12.08 -8.79 17.61
C LEU A 312 -11.50 -8.59 19.01
N LEU A 313 -11.49 -7.34 19.47
CA LEU A 313 -11.10 -6.94 20.81
C LEU A 313 -12.36 -6.76 21.66
N THR A 314 -12.51 -7.61 22.68
CA THR A 314 -13.66 -7.61 23.62
C THR A 314 -13.22 -7.34 25.04
N ASP A 315 -14.13 -6.86 25.89
CA ASP A 315 -13.84 -6.65 27.31
C ASP A 315 -13.40 -7.95 28.02
N ALA A 316 -14.01 -9.08 27.63
CA ALA A 316 -13.62 -10.40 28.14
C ALA A 316 -12.17 -10.75 27.78
N LYS A 317 -11.74 -10.43 26.56
CA LYS A 317 -10.36 -10.65 26.11
C LYS A 317 -9.38 -9.72 26.83
N GLN A 318 -9.75 -8.47 27.04
CA GLN A 318 -8.96 -7.52 27.82
C GLN A 318 -8.72 -8.01 29.24
N ALA A 319 -9.79 -8.46 29.92
CA ALA A 319 -9.71 -9.03 31.26
C ALA A 319 -8.88 -10.32 31.29
N HIS A 320 -9.03 -11.17 30.26
CA HIS A 320 -8.26 -12.39 30.12
C HIS A 320 -6.75 -12.11 30.03
N TRP A 321 -6.35 -11.15 29.19
CA TRP A 321 -4.94 -10.78 29.04
C TRP A 321 -4.36 -10.13 30.29
N ARG A 322 -5.12 -9.26 30.97
CA ARG A 322 -4.71 -8.71 32.27
C ARG A 322 -4.43 -9.83 33.27
N LYS A 323 -5.35 -10.78 33.41
CA LYS A 323 -5.18 -11.91 34.32
C LYS A 323 -3.96 -12.75 33.96
N MET A 324 -3.78 -13.02 32.67
CA MET A 324 -2.71 -13.88 32.16
C MET A 324 -1.33 -13.24 32.29
N PHE A 325 -1.20 -11.95 32.00
CA PHE A 325 0.09 -11.27 31.89
C PHE A 325 0.41 -10.33 33.05
N LEU A 326 -0.56 -9.68 33.69
CA LEU A 326 -0.29 -8.71 34.76
C LEU A 326 -0.48 -9.33 36.15
N ASP A 327 -1.61 -10.01 36.35
CA ASP A 327 -1.99 -10.52 37.67
C ASP A 327 -1.32 -11.87 38.02
N ALA A 328 -0.82 -12.60 37.02
CA ALA A 328 -0.17 -13.89 37.22
C ALA A 328 1.12 -13.77 38.05
N SER A 329 1.41 -14.79 38.87
CA SER A 329 2.57 -14.82 39.77
C SER A 329 3.85 -15.22 39.03
N TYR A 330 4.61 -14.21 38.59
CA TYR A 330 5.95 -14.34 38.01
C TYR A 330 6.66 -12.97 38.13
N ASP A 331 7.95 -12.92 37.79
CA ASP A 331 8.79 -11.72 37.93
C ASP A 331 9.48 -11.37 36.60
N VAL A 332 9.61 -10.07 36.31
CA VAL A 332 10.31 -9.54 35.13
C VAL A 332 11.44 -8.64 35.64
N ARG A 333 12.64 -9.22 35.75
CA ARG A 333 13.81 -8.56 36.33
C ARG A 333 14.48 -7.56 35.39
N ALA A 334 14.36 -7.78 34.09
CA ALA A 334 14.95 -6.94 33.07
C ALA A 334 14.09 -6.98 31.80
N GLN A 335 14.02 -5.85 31.10
CA GLN A 335 13.42 -5.80 29.78
C GLN A 335 14.38 -6.39 28.74
N PRO A 336 13.89 -7.17 27.76
CA PRO A 336 14.71 -7.65 26.66
C PRO A 336 15.21 -6.48 25.81
N GLY A 337 16.49 -6.50 25.46
CA GLY A 337 17.07 -5.56 24.50
C GLY A 337 16.54 -5.77 23.08
N TYR A 338 17.03 -4.95 22.15
CA TYR A 338 16.71 -5.01 20.72
C TYR A 338 17.84 -5.58 19.86
N ASP A 339 18.95 -6.01 20.47
CA ASP A 339 20.02 -6.73 19.79
C ASP A 339 19.46 -7.88 18.97
N ARG A 340 19.95 -8.04 17.74
CA ARG A 340 19.42 -9.02 16.77
C ARG A 340 19.30 -10.44 17.35
N GLN A 341 20.25 -10.86 18.20
CA GLN A 341 20.25 -12.19 18.80
C GLN A 341 19.17 -12.41 19.87
N VAL A 342 18.54 -11.33 20.35
CA VAL A 342 17.46 -11.33 21.33
C VAL A 342 16.15 -11.05 20.63
N SER A 343 16.04 -9.92 19.91
CA SER A 343 14.79 -9.45 19.32
C SER A 343 14.22 -10.38 18.26
N ALA A 344 15.06 -11.09 17.50
CA ALA A 344 14.61 -12.05 16.51
C ALA A 344 14.23 -13.42 17.12
N ASN A 345 14.57 -13.70 18.38
CA ASN A 345 14.22 -14.97 19.03
C ASN A 345 13.15 -14.74 20.11
N PRO A 346 11.87 -15.05 19.85
CA PRO A 346 10.79 -14.81 20.81
C PRO A 346 10.93 -15.66 22.09
N PHE A 347 11.64 -16.79 22.03
CA PHE A 347 11.92 -17.60 23.24
C PHE A 347 12.95 -16.95 24.16
N ARG A 348 13.78 -16.04 23.64
CA ARG A 348 14.70 -15.21 24.43
C ARG A 348 14.07 -13.90 24.86
N ALA A 349 13.51 -13.15 23.91
CA ALA A 349 12.93 -11.83 24.19
C ALA A 349 11.84 -11.92 25.28
N PHE A 350 11.03 -12.98 25.24
CA PHE A 350 9.89 -13.14 26.13
C PHE A 350 10.07 -14.29 27.13
N GLU A 351 11.31 -14.64 27.46
CA GLU A 351 11.63 -15.73 28.40
C GLU A 351 10.97 -15.53 29.77
N ALA A 352 10.92 -14.29 30.26
CA ALA A 352 10.32 -13.95 31.55
C ALA A 352 8.79 -14.10 31.56
N LEU A 353 8.12 -14.13 30.40
CA LEU A 353 6.69 -14.42 30.34
C LEU A 353 6.47 -15.94 30.52
N PRO A 354 5.50 -16.35 31.38
CA PRO A 354 5.17 -17.76 31.55
C PRO A 354 4.94 -18.45 30.21
N SER A 355 5.53 -19.64 30.02
CA SER A 355 5.41 -20.38 28.76
C SER A 355 3.94 -20.67 28.44
N GLU A 356 3.15 -21.02 29.44
CA GLU A 356 1.71 -21.25 29.28
C GLU A 356 1.00 -20.00 28.76
N ALA A 357 1.29 -18.81 29.30
CA ALA A 357 0.67 -17.56 28.89
C ALA A 357 0.94 -17.26 27.40
N ARG A 358 2.20 -17.36 26.98
CA ARG A 358 2.60 -17.15 25.58
C ARG A 358 1.87 -18.10 24.63
N TYR A 359 1.84 -19.39 24.98
CA TYR A 359 1.17 -20.39 24.15
C TYR A 359 -0.34 -20.20 24.14
N ARG A 360 -0.96 -19.93 25.30
CA ARG A 360 -2.41 -19.69 25.43
C ARG A 360 -2.84 -18.50 24.57
N PHE A 361 -2.10 -17.39 24.62
CA PHE A 361 -2.39 -16.21 23.79
C PHE A 361 -2.48 -16.53 22.29
N MET A 362 -1.55 -17.35 21.77
CA MET A 362 -1.59 -17.77 20.36
C MET A 362 -2.74 -18.76 20.06
N LEU A 363 -3.08 -19.63 21.02
CA LEU A 363 -4.12 -20.64 20.88
C LEU A 363 -5.54 -20.06 21.00
N ASP A 364 -5.75 -19.07 21.86
CA ASP A 364 -7.04 -18.40 22.03
C ASP A 364 -7.52 -17.79 20.71
N GLU A 365 -6.58 -17.42 19.83
CA GLU A 365 -6.82 -16.89 18.49
C GLU A 365 -6.03 -17.67 17.43
N ALA A 366 -6.16 -19.00 17.48
CA ALA A 366 -5.47 -19.91 16.57
C ALA A 366 -5.73 -19.58 15.09
N GLU A 367 -6.96 -19.19 14.73
CA GLU A 367 -7.29 -18.78 13.37
C GLU A 367 -6.44 -17.58 12.92
N TYR A 368 -6.33 -16.54 13.74
CA TYR A 368 -5.46 -15.40 13.46
C TYR A 368 -3.98 -15.81 13.36
N THR A 369 -3.50 -16.64 14.29
CA THR A 369 -2.12 -17.12 14.28
C THR A 369 -1.79 -17.87 12.99
N ILE A 370 -2.68 -18.75 12.53
CA ILE A 370 -2.52 -19.48 11.26
C ILE A 370 -2.69 -18.55 10.06
N MET A 371 -3.62 -17.60 10.09
CA MET A 371 -3.74 -16.58 9.06
C MET A 371 -2.44 -15.79 8.91
N GLY A 372 -1.75 -15.42 9.99
CA GLY A 372 -0.48 -14.70 9.95
C GLY A 372 0.65 -15.45 9.24
N PHE A 373 0.55 -16.78 9.13
CA PHE A 373 1.47 -17.62 8.38
C PHE A 373 1.16 -17.64 6.86
N ILE A 374 -0.11 -17.47 6.47
CA ILE A 374 -0.59 -17.61 5.08
C ILE A 374 -0.83 -16.24 4.40
N LYS A 375 -1.34 -15.28 5.17
CA LYS A 375 -1.73 -13.94 4.72
C LYS A 375 -0.62 -12.94 4.99
N GLY A 376 -0.58 -11.90 4.16
CA GLY A 376 0.49 -10.90 4.22
C GLY A 376 0.61 -10.12 2.92
N PRO A 377 1.27 -8.95 2.94
CA PRO A 377 1.28 -7.99 1.83
C PRO A 377 2.25 -8.33 0.69
N VAL A 378 2.99 -9.45 0.82
CA VAL A 378 3.90 -9.98 -0.21
C VAL A 378 3.08 -10.76 -1.24
N CYS A 379 3.09 -10.33 -2.50
CA CYS A 379 2.43 -11.03 -3.61
C CYS A 379 3.40 -11.48 -4.71
N ARG A 380 4.69 -11.60 -4.36
CA ARG A 380 5.74 -12.11 -5.25
C ARG A 380 5.99 -13.57 -4.95
N GLY A 381 5.49 -14.46 -5.81
CA GLY A 381 5.44 -15.93 -5.65
C GLY A 381 6.53 -16.54 -4.77
N GLN A 382 7.73 -16.75 -5.31
CA GLN A 382 8.82 -17.41 -4.56
C GLN A 382 9.25 -16.64 -3.30
N VAL A 383 9.18 -15.30 -3.30
CA VAL A 383 9.51 -14.50 -2.10
C VAL A 383 8.50 -14.74 -0.98
N ALA A 384 7.23 -14.99 -1.32
CA ALA A 384 6.19 -15.31 -0.35
C ALA A 384 6.21 -16.78 0.09
N LEU A 385 6.60 -17.69 -0.80
CA LEU A 385 6.45 -19.15 -0.59
C LEU A 385 7.71 -19.84 -0.05
N ASN A 386 8.91 -19.27 -0.23
CA ASN A 386 10.17 -19.91 0.18
C ASN A 386 10.37 -20.08 1.70
N VAL A 387 9.38 -19.71 2.52
CA VAL A 387 9.38 -19.87 3.98
C VAL A 387 8.40 -20.94 4.48
N ILE A 388 7.71 -21.63 3.57
CA ILE A 388 6.68 -22.63 3.88
C ILE A 388 6.94 -23.89 3.07
N GLU A 389 6.99 -25.04 3.72
CA GLU A 389 6.98 -26.34 3.05
C GLU A 389 5.60 -26.59 2.41
N ASP A 390 5.56 -27.10 1.18
CA ASP A 390 4.31 -27.34 0.44
C ASP A 390 3.36 -28.34 1.16
N ARG A 391 3.91 -29.17 2.06
CA ARG A 391 3.16 -30.14 2.87
C ARG A 391 3.52 -30.02 4.33
N PHE A 392 2.61 -29.45 5.12
CA PHE A 392 2.75 -29.34 6.57
C PHE A 392 1.48 -29.79 7.29
N TRP A 393 1.65 -30.24 8.53
CA TRP A 393 0.56 -30.56 9.44
C TRP A 393 0.59 -29.57 10.60
N VAL A 394 -0.56 -29.04 10.95
CA VAL A 394 -0.72 -28.19 12.13
C VAL A 394 -1.34 -29.02 13.25
N THR A 395 -0.68 -29.06 14.40
CA THR A 395 -1.21 -29.70 15.61
C THR A 395 -1.22 -28.68 16.74
N PHE A 396 -2.28 -28.71 17.54
CA PHE A 396 -2.42 -27.85 18.71
C PHE A 396 -2.23 -28.70 19.96
N VAL A 397 -1.40 -28.21 20.88
CA VAL A 397 -1.08 -28.89 22.13
C VAL A 397 -1.59 -28.03 23.28
N LYS A 398 -2.26 -28.66 24.24
CA LYS A 398 -2.68 -27.97 25.48
C LYS A 398 -1.41 -27.48 26.21
N PRO A 399 -1.32 -26.20 26.62
CA PRO A 399 -0.04 -25.63 27.02
C PRO A 399 0.45 -26.06 28.41
N ASP A 400 -0.34 -26.82 29.18
CA ASP A 400 -0.02 -27.33 30.52
C ASP A 400 0.74 -28.67 30.52
N VAL A 401 1.30 -29.07 29.37
CA VAL A 401 2.12 -30.28 29.27
C VAL A 401 3.48 -30.12 29.98
N SER A 402 3.91 -31.19 30.67
CA SER A 402 5.07 -31.19 31.56
C SER A 402 6.42 -30.88 30.89
N TRP A 403 6.53 -31.04 29.58
CA TRP A 403 7.74 -30.77 28.81
C TRP A 403 7.82 -29.34 28.23
N SER A 404 6.70 -28.59 28.19
CA SER A 404 6.62 -27.27 27.54
C SER A 404 7.63 -26.27 28.10
N ALA A 405 7.74 -26.20 29.43
CA ALA A 405 8.69 -25.31 30.11
C ALA A 405 10.14 -25.68 29.78
N LYS A 406 10.48 -26.98 29.80
CA LYS A 406 11.84 -27.47 29.50
C LYS A 406 12.22 -27.20 28.04
N GLN A 407 11.30 -27.45 27.10
CA GLN A 407 11.54 -27.19 25.69
C GLN A 407 11.72 -25.70 25.42
N THR A 408 10.86 -24.85 25.99
CA THR A 408 10.95 -23.40 25.84
C THR A 408 12.26 -22.85 26.38
N ALA A 409 12.72 -23.33 27.55
CA ALA A 409 14.02 -22.97 28.11
C ALA A 409 15.17 -23.43 27.21
N HIS A 410 15.08 -24.61 26.59
CA HIS A 410 16.09 -25.04 25.62
C HIS A 410 16.13 -24.12 24.39
N LEU A 411 14.97 -23.75 23.82
CA LEU A 411 14.87 -22.87 22.66
C LEU A 411 15.39 -21.46 22.96
N SER A 412 15.30 -20.98 24.21
CA SER A 412 15.93 -19.72 24.62
C SER A 412 17.46 -19.79 24.56
N THR A 413 18.08 -20.96 24.67
CA THR A 413 19.54 -21.09 24.56
C THR A 413 20.06 -21.06 23.13
N LEU A 414 19.23 -21.38 22.14
CA LEU A 414 19.65 -21.47 20.74
C LEU A 414 20.01 -20.09 20.18
N LYS A 415 21.22 -20.00 19.61
CA LYS A 415 21.68 -18.83 18.85
C LYS A 415 21.32 -19.03 17.38
N GLY A 416 20.75 -18.01 16.74
CA GLY A 416 20.51 -18.03 15.28
C GLY A 416 19.30 -18.85 14.83
N LEU A 417 18.24 -18.92 15.64
CA LEU A 417 16.95 -19.47 15.18
C LEU A 417 16.35 -18.67 13.99
N LEU A 418 16.87 -17.47 13.70
CA LEU A 418 16.52 -16.59 12.58
C LEU A 418 17.72 -15.78 12.07
#